data_AF-A0A2M7WZ87-F1
#
_entry.id   AF-A0A2M7WZ87-F1
#
_cell.length_a   1.000
_cell.length_b   1.000
_cell.length_c   1.000
_cell.angle_alpha   90.00
_cell.angle_beta   90.00
_cell.angle_gamma   90.00
#
_symmetry.space_group_name_H-M   'P 1'
#
loop_
_entity.id
_entity.type
_entity.pdbx_description
1 polymer ?
#
loop_
_entity_poly.entity_id
_entity_poly.type
_entity_poly.pdbx_seq_one_letter_code
_entity_poly.pdbx_strand_id
1 'polypeptide(L)'
;VNSDNKALKKLTAAESAAMVKTANADFDVATTEADARFSIAEQKCGAVSGVDKDACLSAANAVLAVDRATATAQRDAALAQAEHHD
;
A
#
# COMPACT_ATOMS: atom_id res chain seq x y z
N VAL A 1 36.01 11.83 -19.27
CA VAL A 1 34.75 11.08 -19.09
C VAL A 1 34.06 11.72 -17.91
N ASN A 2 32.93 12.38 -18.17
CA ASN A 2 32.15 13.09 -17.17
C ASN A 2 31.50 12.05 -16.23
N SER A 3 31.76 12.15 -14.93
CA SER A 3 31.40 11.15 -13.91
C SER A 3 29.91 11.22 -13.53
N ASP A 4 29.04 11.43 -14.50
CA ASP A 4 27.58 11.49 -14.34
C ASP A 4 26.95 10.09 -14.31
N ASN A 5 27.55 9.14 -13.59
CA ASN A 5 26.89 7.87 -13.33
C ASN A 5 27.34 7.24 -12.01
N LYS A 6 26.38 7.12 -11.08
CA LYS A 6 26.40 6.29 -9.85
C LYS A 6 26.79 6.98 -8.53
N ALA A 7 26.12 8.06 -8.18
CA ALA A 7 25.83 8.37 -6.78
C ALA A 7 24.36 8.75 -6.68
N LEU A 8 23.54 7.91 -6.04
CA LEU A 8 22.26 8.36 -5.50
C LEU A 8 22.58 9.59 -4.65
N LYS A 9 22.05 10.77 -5.00
CA LYS A 9 22.19 11.95 -4.13
C LYS A 9 21.68 11.53 -2.75
N LYS A 10 22.55 11.58 -1.74
CA LYS A 10 22.15 11.40 -0.35
C LYS A 10 21.05 12.42 -0.06
N LEU A 11 19.89 11.94 0.41
CA LEU A 11 18.78 12.80 0.75
C LEU A 11 19.18 13.70 1.92
N THR A 12 18.73 14.95 1.93
CA THR A 12 18.75 15.78 3.13
C THR A 12 17.75 15.27 4.15
N ALA A 13 17.91 15.63 5.43
CA ALA A 13 16.93 15.30 6.46
C ALA A 13 15.51 15.81 6.13
N ALA A 14 15.41 16.98 5.47
CA ALA A 14 14.13 17.53 5.04
C ALA A 14 13.49 16.70 3.92
N GLU A 15 14.28 16.22 2.94
CA GLU A 15 13.79 15.36 1.86
C GLU A 15 13.39 13.97 2.38
N SER A 16 14.19 13.37 3.27
CA SER A 16 13.86 12.10 3.93
C SER A 16 12.53 12.20 4.71
N ALA A 17 12.37 13.25 5.53
CA ALA A 17 11.12 13.48 6.26
C ALA A 17 9.90 13.67 5.33
N ALA A 18 10.08 14.38 4.21
CA ALA A 18 9.03 14.54 3.21
C ALA A 18 8.65 13.20 2.53
N MET A 19 9.64 12.34 2.23
CA MET A 19 9.41 11.01 1.69
C MET A 19 8.66 10.11 2.68
N VAL A 20 9.06 10.09 3.95
CA VAL A 20 8.37 9.33 5.01
C VAL A 20 6.91 9.77 5.13
N LYS A 21 6.67 11.09 5.16
CA LYS A 21 5.31 11.63 5.23
C LYS A 21 4.46 11.21 4.02
N THR A 22 5.05 11.28 2.83
CA THR A 22 4.36 10.90 1.58
C THR A 22 4.05 9.41 1.56
N ALA A 23 5.01 8.55 1.92
CA ALA A 23 4.82 7.10 1.98
C ALA A 23 3.68 6.69 2.93
N ASN A 24 3.57 7.36 4.08
CA ASN A 24 2.47 7.11 5.03
C ASN A 24 1.13 7.61 4.48
N ALA A 25 1.08 8.78 3.84
CA ALA A 25 -0.13 9.28 3.21
C ALA A 25 -0.62 8.36 2.07
N ASP A 26 0.31 7.87 1.24
CA ASP A 26 0.00 6.93 0.15
C ASP A 26 -0.52 5.59 0.72
N PHE A 27 0.07 5.12 1.82
CA PHE A 27 -0.43 3.94 2.55
C PHE A 27 -1.85 4.13 3.07
N ASP A 28 -2.14 5.27 3.68
CA ASP A 28 -3.47 5.58 4.21
C ASP A 28 -4.52 5.64 3.09
N VAL A 29 -4.17 6.25 1.95
CA VAL A 29 -5.02 6.27 0.75
C VAL A 29 -5.26 4.85 0.24
N ALA A 30 -4.20 4.07 0.02
CA ALA A 30 -4.31 2.72 -0.53
C ALA A 30 -5.14 1.78 0.37
N THR A 31 -4.97 1.86 1.69
CA THR A 31 -5.76 1.06 2.64
C THR A 31 -7.21 1.51 2.73
N THR A 32 -7.48 2.82 2.69
CA THR A 32 -8.85 3.36 2.61
C THR A 32 -9.56 2.88 1.35
N GLU A 33 -8.88 2.91 0.20
CA GLU A 33 -9.45 2.40 -1.05
C GLU A 33 -9.71 0.89 -1.00
N ALA A 34 -8.78 0.11 -0.42
CA ALA A 34 -8.95 -1.33 -0.25
C ALA A 34 -10.18 -1.64 0.62
N ASP A 35 -10.37 -0.90 1.71
CA ASP A 35 -11.51 -1.05 2.62
C ASP A 35 -12.83 -0.67 1.92
N ALA A 36 -12.83 0.40 1.11
CA ALA A 36 -13.99 0.79 0.33
C ALA A 36 -14.37 -0.28 -0.71
N ARG A 37 -13.37 -0.84 -1.42
CA ARG A 37 -13.59 -1.95 -2.37
C ARG A 37 -14.15 -3.18 -1.66
N PHE A 38 -13.60 -3.53 -0.49
CA PHE A 38 -14.10 -4.63 0.33
C PHE A 38 -15.54 -4.39 0.77
N SER A 39 -15.87 -3.20 1.26
CA SER A 39 -17.24 -2.87 1.70
C SER A 39 -18.26 -3.04 0.57
N ILE A 40 -17.92 -2.60 -0.65
CA ILE A 40 -18.75 -2.83 -1.83
C ILE A 40 -18.89 -4.33 -2.14
N ALA A 41 -17.80 -5.09 -2.06
CA ALA A 41 -17.83 -6.53 -2.29
C ALA A 41 -18.66 -7.27 -1.23
N GLU A 42 -18.53 -6.90 0.03
CA GLU A 42 -19.30 -7.43 1.15
C GLU A 42 -20.80 -7.19 0.95
N GLN A 43 -21.19 -5.98 0.57
CA GLN A 43 -22.59 -5.65 0.23
C GLN A 43 -23.12 -6.53 -0.91
N LYS A 44 -22.32 -6.76 -1.95
CA LYS A 44 -22.69 -7.66 -3.07
C LYS A 44 -22.84 -9.11 -2.62
N CYS A 45 -21.95 -9.60 -1.74
CA CYS A 45 -22.07 -10.94 -1.17
C CYS A 45 -23.34 -11.10 -0.32
N GLY A 46 -23.92 -10.01 0.18
CA GLY A 46 -25.21 -10.01 0.86
C GLY A 46 -26.39 -10.44 -0.02
N ALA A 47 -26.25 -10.42 -1.35
CA ALA A 47 -27.29 -10.85 -2.29
C ALA A 47 -27.39 -12.39 -2.46
N VAL A 48 -26.40 -13.14 -1.96
CA VAL A 48 -26.37 -14.61 -2.01
C VAL A 48 -26.45 -15.20 -0.59
N SER A 49 -26.63 -16.52 -0.49
CA SER A 49 -26.80 -17.20 0.80
C SER A 49 -26.10 -18.56 0.85
N GLY A 50 -25.97 -19.13 2.05
CA GLY A 50 -25.31 -20.41 2.27
C GLY A 50 -23.84 -20.40 1.85
N VAL A 51 -23.39 -21.54 1.32
CA VAL A 51 -21.99 -21.74 0.88
C VAL A 51 -21.53 -20.70 -0.15
N ASP A 52 -22.43 -20.22 -1.02
CA ASP A 52 -22.09 -19.21 -2.02
C ASP A 52 -21.74 -17.87 -1.37
N LYS A 53 -22.45 -17.50 -0.29
CA LYS A 53 -22.12 -16.30 0.50
C LYS A 53 -20.77 -16.45 1.19
N ASP A 54 -20.53 -17.59 1.81
CA ASP A 54 -19.27 -17.84 2.52
C ASP A 54 -18.07 -17.79 1.56
N ALA A 55 -18.21 -18.41 0.38
CA ALA A 55 -17.21 -18.36 -0.68
C ALA A 55 -16.97 -16.93 -1.20
N CYS A 56 -18.05 -16.15 -1.39
CA CYS A 56 -17.97 -14.76 -1.81
C CYS A 56 -17.21 -13.90 -0.79
N LEU A 57 -17.56 -14.02 0.50
CA LEU A 57 -16.90 -13.28 1.58
C LEU A 57 -15.44 -13.71 1.74
N SER A 58 -15.14 -15.00 1.59
CA SER A 58 -13.76 -15.50 1.62
C SER A 58 -12.92 -14.88 0.50
N ALA A 59 -13.45 -14.81 -0.72
CA ALA A 59 -12.78 -14.17 -1.84
C ALA A 59 -12.58 -12.65 -1.61
N ALA A 60 -13.59 -11.96 -1.10
CA ALA A 60 -13.49 -10.52 -0.79
C ALA A 60 -12.41 -10.24 0.28
N ASN A 61 -12.35 -11.06 1.33
CA ASN A 61 -11.32 -10.96 2.36
C ASN A 61 -9.92 -11.25 1.81
N ALA A 62 -9.77 -12.22 0.91
CA ALA A 62 -8.50 -12.51 0.27
C ALA A 62 -7.98 -11.31 -0.56
N VAL A 63 -8.87 -10.66 -1.32
CA VAL A 63 -8.53 -9.43 -2.05
C VAL A 63 -8.10 -8.32 -1.09
N LEU A 64 -8.87 -8.08 -0.02
CA LEU A 64 -8.52 -7.08 0.99
C LEU A 64 -7.15 -7.33 1.61
N ALA A 65 -6.84 -8.59 1.94
CA ALA A 65 -5.57 -8.97 2.53
C ALA A 65 -4.40 -8.71 1.56
N VAL A 66 -4.56 -9.05 0.28
CA VAL A 66 -3.55 -8.79 -0.76
C VAL A 66 -3.34 -7.29 -0.98
N ASP A 67 -4.42 -6.52 -1.05
CA ASP A 67 -4.34 -5.06 -1.23
C ASP A 67 -3.59 -4.40 -0.06
N ARG A 68 -3.94 -4.76 1.19
CA ARG A 68 -3.26 -4.23 2.39
C ARG A 68 -1.80 -4.69 2.49
N ALA A 69 -1.50 -5.93 2.13
CA ALA A 69 -0.12 -6.42 2.07
C ALA A 69 0.70 -5.65 1.03
N THR A 70 0.12 -5.37 -0.13
CA THR A 70 0.77 -4.59 -1.20
C THR A 70 1.02 -3.16 -0.75
N ALA A 71 0.03 -2.49 -0.15
CA ALA A 71 0.20 -1.15 0.40
C ALA A 71 1.31 -1.11 1.47
N THR A 72 1.36 -2.12 2.34
CA THR A 72 2.41 -2.27 3.36
C THR A 72 3.78 -2.41 2.72
N ALA A 73 3.94 -3.30 1.74
CA ALA A 73 5.21 -3.50 1.05
C ALA A 73 5.69 -2.24 0.31
N GLN A 74 4.78 -1.49 -0.31
CA GLN A 74 5.09 -0.23 -0.98
C GLN A 74 5.55 0.84 0.00
N ARG A 75 4.84 1.00 1.13
CA ARG A 75 5.24 1.91 2.21
C ARG A 75 6.62 1.54 2.73
N ASP A 76 6.84 0.28 3.08
CA ASP A 76 8.11 -0.17 3.68
C ASP A 76 9.28 0.01 2.70
N ALA A 77 9.06 -0.25 1.41
CA ALA A 77 10.04 0.05 0.37
C ALA A 77 10.34 1.55 0.25
N ALA A 78 9.34 2.42 0.38
CA ALA A 78 9.54 3.87 0.37
C ALA A 78 10.25 4.38 1.64
N LEU A 79 9.97 3.79 2.80
CA LEU A 79 10.66 4.09 4.05
C LEU A 79 12.13 3.66 4.00
N ALA A 80 12.42 2.45 3.51
CA ALA A 80 13.80 1.98 3.32
C ALA A 80 14.59 2.90 2.37
N GLN A 81 13.94 3.44 1.34
CA GLN A 81 14.55 4.44 0.45
C GLN A 81 14.83 5.77 1.17
N ALA A 82 13.95 6.20 2.09
CA ALA A 82 14.13 7.41 2.88
C ALA A 82 15.23 7.28 3.95
N GLU A 83 15.53 6.07 4.42
CA GLU A 83 16.62 5.77 5.35
C GLU A 83 18.00 5.87 4.71
N HIS A 84 18.12 5.83 3.38
CA HIS A 84 19.38 6.08 2.66
C HIS A 84 19.75 7.59 2.61
N HIS A 85 19.63 8.28 3.74
CA HIS A 85 20.14 9.63 3.97
C HIS A 85 21.41 9.53 4.83
N ASP A 86 22.46 10.26 4.48
CA ASP A 86 23.71 10.40 5.25
C ASP A 86 24.17 11.86 5.17
#